data_AF-A0AB35IQF7-F1
#
_entry.id   AF-A0AB35IQF7-F1
#
_cell.length_a   1.000
_cell.length_b   1.000
_cell.length_c   1.000
_cell.angle_alpha   90.00
_cell.angle_beta   90.00
_cell.angle_gamma   90.00
#
_symmetry.space_group_name_H-M   'P 1'
#
loop_
_entity.id
_entity.type
_entity.pdbx_description
1 polymer ?
#
loop_
_entity_poly.entity_id
_entity_poly.type
_entity_poly.pdbx_seq_one_letter_code
_entity_poly.pdbx_strand_id
1 'polypeptide(L)'
;MITDKQKKYLLLKRGVDIVLSGGAIVVLSPILGLLALAIKLDSPGPVLFKQKRVGKNKELFEIYKFRTMRTDTPKDMPTHMLKDPDQFITKTGKFLRKTSLDELPQIFNIFTGKMSVIGPRPALWNQDDLISERDKYHANDVRPGLTGWAQINGRDELEIDVKAKFDGDYVNDMGLKMDIKCFLATIGSVLLGDGVVEGGTGELEKTVDIQIIDPEKIEKEAKIGAAVVTTAGTVGLTGLGLIYRHCKKDKMKGRKSYKGVLFILATLSYAGYTAYTNVKRKVQLQDNQINKKEIKEVKQLSLKRVLITGANSYIGESVEKWLNNSDDEYEVDTLDMLDPNWKEYDFSKYDTVFHVAGIAHADVGNVSDEVKQRYYKVNTDLTLEVANKAKEAEVKQFIFMSSMIVYSGCETTHITKDTKPKAENFYGDSKLQADLKLQEMDDESFKVVVVRPPMIYGKGSKGNYQQLAKLATKLPIFPIVDNKRSMLHIDNLCEFIKLMIDNEESGVFFPQNAEYTNTSDMVQIIATIKNHNIITIPGFKQVIKLMIKMNNKVGQLSSKAFGDSYYDMDMSMYKDKYQVNSLLESIKLTEGE
;
A
#
# COMPACT_ATOMS: atom_id res chain seq x y z
N MET A 1 -11.51 -19.41 -32.05
CA MET A 1 -12.98 -19.26 -32.18
C MET A 1 -13.60 -18.87 -30.84
N ILE A 2 -14.53 -17.91 -30.85
CA ILE A 2 -15.25 -17.43 -29.65
C ILE A 2 -16.25 -18.50 -29.18
N THR A 3 -16.14 -18.90 -27.90
CA THR A 3 -17.01 -19.88 -27.25
C THR A 3 -18.42 -19.33 -27.00
N ASP A 4 -19.42 -20.19 -26.80
CA ASP A 4 -20.79 -19.74 -26.50
C ASP A 4 -20.90 -18.98 -25.17
N LYS A 5 -20.05 -19.34 -24.19
CA LYS A 5 -19.92 -18.59 -22.93
C LYS A 5 -19.46 -17.15 -23.20
N GLN A 6 -18.46 -16.97 -24.05
CA GLN A 6 -17.97 -15.65 -24.46
C GLN A 6 -19.00 -14.88 -25.28
N LYS A 7 -19.78 -15.53 -26.15
CA LYS A 7 -20.90 -14.87 -26.88
C LYS A 7 -21.95 -14.32 -25.91
N LYS A 8 -22.37 -15.11 -24.92
CA LYS A 8 -23.31 -14.65 -23.85
C LYS A 8 -22.71 -13.50 -23.07
N TYR A 9 -21.42 -13.58 -22.73
CA TYR A 9 -20.72 -12.51 -22.04
C TYR A 9 -20.66 -11.21 -22.86
N LEU A 10 -20.41 -11.28 -24.17
CA LEU A 10 -20.39 -10.11 -25.06
C LEU A 10 -21.74 -9.36 -25.08
N LEU A 11 -22.87 -10.07 -24.96
CA LEU A 11 -24.20 -9.46 -24.83
C LEU A 11 -24.35 -8.72 -23.49
N LEU A 12 -23.96 -9.37 -22.39
CA LEU A 12 -23.96 -8.75 -21.05
C LEU A 12 -23.06 -7.51 -21.00
N LYS A 13 -21.82 -7.67 -21.49
CA LYS A 13 -20.81 -6.62 -21.59
C LYS A 13 -21.34 -5.42 -22.37
N ARG A 14 -22.07 -5.66 -23.47
CA ARG A 14 -22.68 -4.57 -24.22
C ARG A 14 -23.68 -3.76 -23.40
N GLY A 15 -24.49 -4.42 -22.57
CA GLY A 15 -25.40 -3.74 -21.64
C GLY A 15 -24.64 -2.89 -20.61
N VAL A 16 -23.56 -3.44 -20.04
CA VAL A 16 -22.68 -2.72 -19.11
C VAL A 16 -22.03 -1.51 -19.78
N ASP A 17 -21.49 -1.66 -20.99
CA ASP A 17 -20.89 -0.57 -21.76
C ASP A 17 -21.87 0.60 -21.95
N ILE A 18 -23.13 0.33 -22.34
CA ILE A 18 -24.15 1.37 -22.55
C ILE A 18 -24.46 2.11 -21.24
N VAL A 19 -24.63 1.37 -20.14
CA VAL A 19 -24.95 1.96 -18.83
C VAL A 19 -23.78 2.83 -18.33
N LEU A 20 -22.56 2.29 -18.39
CA LEU A 20 -21.37 3.00 -17.92
C LEU A 20 -21.04 4.21 -18.80
N SER A 21 -21.06 4.05 -20.13
CA SER A 21 -20.74 5.17 -21.03
C SER A 21 -21.86 6.21 -21.04
N GLY A 22 -23.13 5.81 -20.94
CA GLY A 22 -24.26 6.73 -20.80
C GLY A 22 -24.19 7.54 -19.50
N GLY A 23 -23.89 6.89 -18.38
CA GLY A 23 -23.62 7.56 -17.12
C GLY A 23 -22.42 8.50 -17.19
N ALA A 24 -21.31 8.06 -17.80
CA ALA A 24 -20.12 8.87 -17.99
C ALA A 24 -20.37 10.11 -18.86
N ILE A 25 -21.14 10.00 -19.95
CA ILE A 25 -21.51 11.16 -20.79
C ILE A 25 -22.23 12.21 -19.95
N VAL A 26 -23.20 11.81 -19.13
CA VAL A 26 -23.96 12.75 -18.29
C VAL A 26 -23.05 13.40 -17.24
N VAL A 27 -22.30 12.58 -16.48
CA VAL A 27 -21.44 13.04 -15.38
C VAL A 27 -20.28 13.91 -15.87
N LEU A 28 -19.66 13.53 -16.99
CA LEU A 28 -18.50 14.22 -17.56
C LEU A 28 -18.89 15.37 -18.50
N SER A 29 -20.15 15.53 -18.87
CA SER A 29 -20.59 16.60 -19.79
C SER A 29 -20.11 18.01 -19.41
N PRO A 30 -20.05 18.44 -18.13
CA PRO A 30 -19.51 19.75 -17.80
C PRO A 30 -18.01 19.86 -18.09
N ILE A 31 -17.26 18.80 -17.78
CA ILE A 31 -15.81 18.73 -18.04
C ILE A 31 -15.57 18.71 -19.55
N LEU A 32 -16.30 17.89 -20.31
CA LEU A 32 -16.23 17.85 -21.77
C LEU A 32 -16.53 19.23 -22.38
N GLY A 33 -17.50 19.96 -21.83
CA GLY A 33 -17.83 21.32 -22.25
C GLY A 33 -16.71 22.33 -21.95
N LEU A 34 -16.08 22.26 -20.77
CA LEU A 34 -14.95 23.11 -20.41
C LEU A 34 -13.72 22.83 -21.27
N LEU A 35 -13.39 21.55 -21.51
CA LEU A 35 -12.31 21.16 -22.40
C LEU A 35 -12.60 21.60 -23.84
N ALA A 36 -13.85 21.44 -24.30
CA ALA A 36 -14.28 21.93 -25.60
C ALA A 36 -14.10 23.44 -25.75
N LEU A 37 -14.47 24.21 -24.72
CA LEU A 37 -14.27 25.65 -24.68
C LEU A 37 -12.78 26.01 -24.71
N ALA A 38 -11.95 25.36 -23.89
CA ALA A 38 -10.50 25.57 -23.87
C ALA A 38 -9.86 25.34 -25.25
N ILE A 39 -10.22 24.25 -25.95
CA ILE A 39 -9.74 23.96 -27.30
C ILE A 39 -10.19 25.02 -28.31
N LYS A 40 -11.41 25.53 -28.16
CA LYS A 40 -11.97 26.56 -29.05
C LYS A 40 -11.31 27.92 -28.86
N LEU A 41 -10.92 28.24 -27.62
CA LEU A 41 -10.18 29.47 -27.28
C LEU A 41 -8.70 29.39 -27.66
N ASP A 42 -8.09 28.20 -27.62
CA ASP A 42 -6.66 28.00 -27.91
C ASP A 42 -6.35 28.01 -29.41
N SER A 43 -7.26 27.51 -30.28
CA SER A 43 -7.02 27.50 -31.73
C SER A 43 -8.30 27.49 -32.59
N PRO A 44 -8.28 28.07 -33.81
CA PRO A 44 -9.43 28.07 -34.72
C PRO A 44 -9.76 26.66 -35.25
N GLY A 45 -11.04 26.39 -35.54
CA GLY A 45 -11.54 25.14 -36.13
C GLY A 45 -12.44 24.27 -35.22
N PRO A 46 -12.66 22.98 -35.55
CA PRO A 46 -13.55 22.09 -34.80
C PRO A 46 -12.92 21.57 -33.50
N VAL A 47 -13.76 21.36 -32.47
CA VAL A 47 -13.32 20.85 -31.17
C VAL A 47 -12.93 19.37 -31.22
N LEU A 48 -13.68 18.57 -31.98
CA LEU A 48 -13.45 17.14 -32.12
C LEU A 48 -12.55 16.87 -33.32
N PHE A 49 -11.57 16.00 -33.10
CA PHE A 49 -10.80 15.32 -34.13
C PHE A 49 -11.45 13.96 -34.43
N LYS A 50 -11.56 13.65 -35.73
CA LYS A 50 -12.14 12.42 -36.25
C LYS A 50 -11.11 11.69 -37.09
N GLN A 51 -10.98 10.38 -36.90
CA GLN A 51 -10.07 9.55 -37.68
C GLN A 51 -10.69 8.18 -37.97
N LYS A 52 -10.43 7.63 -39.17
CA LYS A 52 -10.87 6.29 -39.53
C LYS A 52 -10.05 5.23 -38.78
N ARG A 53 -10.74 4.26 -38.20
CA ARG A 53 -10.17 3.17 -37.42
C ARG A 53 -10.82 1.84 -37.79
N VAL A 54 -10.07 0.77 -37.60
CA VAL A 54 -10.54 -0.61 -37.81
C VAL A 54 -11.36 -1.05 -36.61
N GLY A 55 -12.62 -1.41 -36.86
CA GLY A 55 -13.55 -1.94 -35.88
C GLY A 55 -13.67 -3.45 -35.94
N LYS A 56 -14.71 -3.96 -35.28
CA LYS A 56 -15.05 -5.38 -35.30
C LYS A 56 -15.24 -5.87 -36.74
N ASN A 57 -14.73 -7.06 -37.04
CA ASN A 57 -14.76 -7.69 -38.36
C ASN A 57 -14.16 -6.80 -39.45
N LYS A 58 -13.19 -5.95 -39.08
CA LYS A 58 -12.53 -4.98 -39.95
C LYS A 58 -13.45 -3.90 -40.53
N GLU A 59 -14.66 -3.73 -40.00
CA GLU A 59 -15.54 -2.63 -40.38
C GLU A 59 -14.96 -1.29 -39.90
N LEU A 60 -14.84 -0.32 -40.81
CA LEU A 60 -14.29 0.99 -40.48
C LEU A 60 -15.29 1.83 -39.68
N PHE A 61 -14.80 2.59 -38.71
CA PHE A 61 -15.57 3.59 -37.98
C PHE A 61 -14.75 4.86 -37.70
N GLU A 62 -15.44 5.97 -37.42
CA GLU A 62 -14.79 7.21 -36.98
C GLU A 62 -14.60 7.19 -35.47
N ILE A 63 -13.35 7.28 -35.01
CA ILE A 63 -13.05 7.51 -33.59
C ILE A 63 -13.14 9.00 -33.27
N TYR A 64 -13.68 9.34 -32.10
CA TYR A 64 -13.76 10.73 -31.62
C TYR A 64 -12.69 11.01 -30.58
N LYS A 65 -11.92 12.08 -30.80
CA LYS A 65 -10.98 12.63 -29.82
C LYS A 65 -11.16 14.14 -29.72
N PHE A 66 -10.66 14.74 -28.65
CA PHE A 66 -10.46 16.19 -28.65
C PHE A 66 -9.28 16.53 -29.55
N ARG A 67 -9.42 17.64 -30.27
CA ARG A 67 -8.35 18.14 -31.13
C ARG A 67 -7.20 18.67 -30.27
N THR A 68 -6.02 18.11 -30.49
CA THR A 68 -4.78 18.49 -29.79
C THR A 68 -3.74 19.14 -30.71
N MET A 69 -4.00 19.18 -32.02
CA MET A 69 -3.11 19.76 -33.04
C MET A 69 -3.81 20.84 -33.86
N ARG A 70 -3.02 21.72 -34.48
CA ARG A 70 -3.50 22.75 -35.40
C ARG A 70 -4.09 22.13 -36.67
N THR A 71 -5.00 22.85 -37.33
CA THR A 71 -5.75 22.35 -38.50
C THR A 71 -4.94 22.23 -39.79
N ASP A 72 -3.74 22.82 -39.84
CA ASP A 72 -2.76 22.75 -40.93
C ASP A 72 -1.84 21.51 -40.84
N THR A 73 -2.00 20.66 -39.82
CA THR A 73 -1.26 19.40 -39.67
C THR A 73 -1.66 18.38 -40.75
N PRO A 74 -0.71 17.60 -41.32
CA PRO A 74 -1.01 16.47 -42.19
C PRO A 74 -2.04 15.50 -41.56
N LYS A 75 -3.09 15.18 -42.30
CA LYS A 75 -4.18 14.29 -41.83
C LYS A 75 -3.79 12.82 -41.98
N ASP A 76 -4.39 11.96 -41.15
CA ASP A 76 -4.35 10.50 -41.26
C ASP A 76 -2.97 9.83 -41.16
N MET A 77 -2.02 10.48 -40.48
CA MET A 77 -0.71 9.93 -40.15
C MET A 77 -0.54 9.82 -38.62
N PRO A 78 0.10 8.75 -38.10
CA PRO A 78 0.50 8.69 -36.70
C PRO A 78 1.44 9.85 -36.33
N THR A 79 1.32 10.39 -35.11
CA THR A 79 2.18 11.48 -34.61
C THR A 79 3.68 11.15 -34.70
N HIS A 80 4.06 9.88 -34.52
CA HIS A 80 5.46 9.43 -34.56
C HIS A 80 6.07 9.38 -35.98
N MET A 81 5.25 9.54 -37.02
CA MET A 81 5.74 9.64 -38.41
C MET A 81 5.94 11.10 -38.86
N LEU A 82 5.62 12.08 -38.00
CA LEU A 82 5.90 13.49 -38.24
C LEU A 82 7.33 13.80 -37.78
N LYS A 83 8.13 14.45 -38.65
CA LYS A 83 9.54 14.80 -38.37
C LYS A 83 9.72 15.74 -37.17
N ASP A 84 8.71 16.56 -36.89
CA ASP A 84 8.64 17.42 -35.70
C ASP A 84 7.14 17.56 -35.36
N PRO A 85 6.60 16.69 -34.50
CA PRO A 85 5.19 16.71 -34.16
C PRO A 85 4.86 17.88 -33.21
N ASP A 86 5.84 18.32 -32.42
CA ASP A 86 5.71 19.31 -31.35
C ASP A 86 5.30 20.69 -31.88
N GLN A 87 5.78 21.07 -33.06
CA GLN A 87 5.43 22.34 -33.72
C GLN A 87 3.92 22.50 -34.01
N PHE A 88 3.20 21.37 -34.12
CA PHE A 88 1.79 21.34 -34.49
C PHE A 88 0.84 21.19 -33.29
N ILE A 89 1.36 20.86 -32.10
CA ILE A 89 0.56 20.64 -30.88
C ILE A 89 0.21 21.98 -30.24
N THR A 90 -1.07 22.19 -29.94
CA THR A 90 -1.50 23.43 -29.26
C THR A 90 -1.20 23.38 -27.75
N LYS A 91 -1.24 24.52 -27.05
CA LYS A 91 -0.94 24.54 -25.60
C LYS A 91 -1.94 23.71 -24.79
N THR A 92 -3.23 23.85 -25.08
CA THR A 92 -4.28 22.98 -24.52
C THR A 92 -4.09 21.54 -25.00
N GLY A 93 -3.66 21.34 -26.25
CA GLY A 93 -3.34 20.02 -26.80
C GLY A 93 -2.27 19.26 -26.02
N LYS A 94 -1.17 19.94 -25.64
CA LYS A 94 -0.11 19.34 -24.81
C LYS A 94 -0.64 18.85 -23.47
N PHE A 95 -1.47 19.65 -22.79
CA PHE A 95 -2.11 19.25 -21.54
C PHE A 95 -3.05 18.05 -21.71
N LEU A 96 -3.90 18.07 -22.74
CA LEU A 96 -4.86 17.00 -23.02
C LEU A 96 -4.18 15.67 -23.31
N ARG A 97 -3.08 15.67 -24.08
CA ARG A 97 -2.29 14.47 -24.37
C ARG A 97 -1.60 13.91 -23.13
N LYS A 98 -0.93 14.77 -22.36
CA LYS A 98 -0.24 14.39 -21.13
C LYS A 98 -1.17 13.70 -20.12
N THR A 99 -2.43 14.12 -20.09
CA THR A 99 -3.44 13.60 -19.16
C THR A 99 -4.36 12.54 -19.79
N SER A 100 -4.16 12.17 -21.06
CA SER A 100 -5.06 11.31 -21.86
C SER A 100 -6.52 11.79 -21.91
N LEU A 101 -6.78 13.06 -21.55
CA LEU A 101 -8.11 13.64 -21.60
C LEU A 101 -8.60 13.82 -23.03
N ASP A 102 -7.69 13.82 -24.01
CA ASP A 102 -8.04 13.90 -25.43
C ASP A 102 -8.88 12.71 -25.92
N GLU A 103 -8.83 11.58 -25.22
CA GLU A 103 -9.56 10.36 -25.58
C GLU A 103 -10.97 10.29 -25.00
N LEU A 104 -11.34 11.19 -24.09
CA LEU A 104 -12.65 11.17 -23.45
C LEU A 104 -13.84 11.16 -24.44
N PRO A 105 -13.81 11.83 -25.61
CA PRO A 105 -14.92 11.76 -26.57
C PRO A 105 -15.19 10.34 -27.11
N GLN A 106 -14.28 9.38 -26.94
CA GLN A 106 -14.51 7.99 -27.32
C GLN A 106 -15.64 7.32 -26.52
N ILE A 107 -16.06 7.88 -25.37
CA ILE A 107 -17.24 7.37 -24.65
C ILE A 107 -18.51 7.39 -25.51
N PHE A 108 -18.60 8.30 -26.50
CA PHE A 108 -19.69 8.32 -27.48
C PHE A 108 -19.57 7.16 -28.47
N ASN A 109 -18.36 6.75 -28.86
CA ASN A 109 -18.13 5.54 -29.67
C ASN A 109 -18.53 4.27 -28.90
N ILE A 110 -18.28 4.23 -27.59
CA ILE A 110 -18.73 3.14 -26.71
C ILE A 110 -20.26 3.14 -26.64
N PHE A 111 -20.89 4.28 -26.37
CA PHE A 111 -22.34 4.38 -26.26
C PHE A 111 -23.06 3.95 -27.54
N THR A 112 -22.55 4.34 -28.71
CA THR A 112 -23.10 3.97 -30.04
C THR A 112 -22.75 2.55 -30.49
N GLY A 113 -21.90 1.83 -29.74
CA GLY A 113 -21.60 0.41 -29.98
C GLY A 113 -20.53 0.15 -31.04
N LYS A 114 -19.78 1.19 -31.43
CA LYS A 114 -18.59 1.07 -32.29
C LYS A 114 -17.34 0.65 -31.51
N MET A 115 -17.28 0.98 -30.22
CA MET A 115 -16.23 0.57 -29.28
C MET A 115 -16.83 -0.09 -28.02
N SER A 116 -15.95 -0.61 -27.18
CA SER A 116 -16.22 -1.08 -25.81
C SER A 116 -15.29 -0.36 -24.81
N VAL A 117 -15.59 -0.42 -23.52
CA VAL A 117 -14.65 0.10 -22.50
C VAL A 117 -13.34 -0.69 -22.53
N ILE A 118 -13.44 -2.02 -22.54
CA ILE A 118 -12.29 -2.93 -22.60
C ILE A 118 -12.28 -3.69 -23.92
N GLY A 119 -11.13 -3.76 -24.58
CA GLY A 119 -10.93 -4.54 -25.81
C GLY A 119 -9.63 -4.15 -26.51
N PRO A 120 -9.25 -4.84 -27.59
CA PRO A 120 -8.08 -4.47 -28.40
C PRO A 120 -8.17 -3.02 -28.85
N ARG A 121 -7.09 -2.24 -28.72
CA ARG A 121 -7.11 -0.82 -29.13
C ARG A 121 -7.31 -0.72 -30.65
N PRO A 122 -8.18 0.16 -31.16
CA PRO A 122 -8.49 0.21 -32.59
C PRO A 122 -7.25 0.58 -33.43
N ALA A 123 -6.89 -0.27 -34.41
CA ALA A 123 -5.80 0.01 -35.35
C ALA A 123 -6.16 1.14 -36.32
N LEU A 124 -5.16 1.81 -36.88
CA LEU A 124 -5.37 2.70 -38.02
C LEU A 124 -5.79 1.89 -39.24
N TRP A 125 -6.56 2.52 -40.12
CA TRP A 125 -7.09 1.87 -41.33
C TRP A 125 -5.99 1.45 -42.33
N ASN A 126 -4.79 2.02 -42.21
CA ASN A 126 -3.63 1.79 -43.08
C ASN A 126 -2.50 0.98 -42.41
N GLN A 127 -2.77 0.35 -41.26
CA GLN A 127 -1.82 -0.54 -40.57
C GLN A 127 -2.06 -2.01 -40.94
N ASP A 128 -1.82 -2.35 -42.20
CA ASP A 128 -2.13 -3.68 -42.76
C ASP A 128 -1.34 -4.80 -42.04
N ASP A 129 -0.13 -4.50 -41.57
CA ASP A 129 0.71 -5.36 -40.74
C ASP A 129 0.03 -5.76 -39.43
N LEU A 130 -0.41 -4.79 -38.63
CA LEU A 130 -1.09 -5.05 -37.37
C LEU A 130 -2.47 -5.69 -37.57
N ILE A 131 -3.20 -5.27 -38.62
CA ILE A 131 -4.51 -5.83 -38.94
C ILE A 131 -4.38 -7.32 -39.29
N SER A 132 -3.44 -7.66 -40.18
CA SER A 132 -3.21 -9.05 -40.61
C SER A 132 -2.66 -9.92 -39.48
N GLU A 133 -1.80 -9.38 -38.62
CA GLU A 133 -1.29 -10.12 -37.46
C GLU A 133 -2.39 -10.42 -36.44
N ARG A 134 -3.29 -9.47 -36.19
CA ARG A 134 -4.45 -9.64 -35.29
C ARG A 134 -5.47 -10.66 -35.80
N ASP A 135 -5.59 -10.85 -37.11
CA ASP A 135 -6.47 -11.88 -37.69
C ASP A 135 -6.06 -13.29 -37.24
N LYS A 136 -4.75 -13.55 -37.06
CA LYS A 136 -4.24 -14.85 -36.58
C LYS A 136 -4.73 -15.21 -35.18
N TYR A 137 -5.02 -14.19 -34.37
CA TYR A 137 -5.43 -14.34 -32.97
C TYR A 137 -6.90 -14.00 -32.72
N HIS A 138 -7.70 -13.81 -33.76
CA HIS A 138 -9.12 -13.41 -33.66
C HIS A 138 -9.35 -12.07 -32.94
N ALA A 139 -8.32 -11.22 -32.81
CA ALA A 139 -8.42 -9.93 -32.13
C ALA A 139 -9.35 -8.94 -32.88
N ASN A 140 -9.44 -9.07 -34.21
CA ASN A 140 -10.35 -8.27 -35.04
C ASN A 140 -11.81 -8.74 -34.96
N ASP A 141 -12.11 -9.90 -34.37
CA ASP A 141 -13.47 -10.47 -34.30
C ASP A 141 -14.32 -9.85 -33.16
N VAL A 142 -13.67 -9.08 -32.27
CA VAL A 142 -14.30 -8.41 -31.12
C VAL A 142 -14.34 -6.89 -31.31
N ARG A 143 -15.17 -6.20 -30.51
CA ARG A 143 -15.21 -4.73 -30.56
C ARG A 143 -13.91 -4.16 -30.00
N PRO A 144 -13.33 -3.13 -30.64
CA PRO A 144 -12.16 -2.46 -30.10
C PRO A 144 -12.48 -1.74 -28.79
N GLY A 145 -11.49 -1.63 -27.92
CA GLY A 145 -11.59 -1.00 -26.60
C GLY A 145 -11.02 0.41 -26.56
N LEU A 146 -11.50 1.22 -25.60
CA LEU A 146 -10.82 2.44 -25.16
C LEU A 146 -9.49 2.08 -24.46
N THR A 147 -9.49 0.97 -23.73
CA THR A 147 -8.30 0.34 -23.17
C THR A 147 -8.35 -1.18 -23.35
N GLY A 148 -7.22 -1.87 -23.24
CA GLY A 148 -7.10 -3.30 -23.49
C GLY A 148 -5.86 -3.93 -22.87
N TRP A 149 -5.74 -5.25 -22.97
CA TRP A 149 -4.65 -6.02 -22.37
C TRP A 149 -3.26 -5.59 -22.89
N ALA A 150 -3.11 -5.40 -24.20
CA ALA A 150 -1.86 -4.85 -24.75
C ALA A 150 -1.57 -3.42 -24.25
N GLN A 151 -2.62 -2.61 -24.06
CA GLN A 151 -2.49 -1.22 -23.58
C GLN A 151 -2.02 -1.13 -22.13
N ILE A 152 -2.18 -2.17 -21.31
CA ILE A 152 -1.69 -2.19 -19.92
C ILE A 152 -0.35 -2.93 -19.76
N ASN A 153 0.12 -3.66 -20.77
CA ASN A 153 1.38 -4.42 -20.72
C ASN A 153 2.50 -3.81 -21.60
N GLY A 154 2.34 -2.56 -22.06
CA GLY A 154 3.39 -1.85 -22.82
C GLY A 154 2.91 -0.79 -23.83
N ARG A 155 1.58 -0.64 -24.03
CA ARG A 155 0.98 0.38 -24.92
C ARG A 155 1.58 0.44 -26.34
N ASP A 156 2.44 1.43 -26.57
CA ASP A 156 3.02 1.82 -27.84
C ASP A 156 4.48 1.34 -27.95
N GLU A 157 5.04 0.77 -26.89
CA GLU A 157 6.40 0.18 -26.85
C GLU A 157 6.42 -1.29 -27.30
N LEU A 158 5.25 -1.88 -27.55
CA LEU A 158 5.13 -3.27 -27.97
C LEU A 158 5.32 -3.40 -29.48
N GLU A 159 6.23 -4.30 -29.88
CA GLU A 159 6.33 -4.81 -31.25
C GLU A 159 4.98 -5.38 -31.73
N ILE A 160 4.73 -5.31 -33.04
CA ILE A 160 3.42 -5.59 -33.65
C ILE A 160 2.94 -7.01 -33.35
N ASP A 161 3.84 -7.99 -33.41
CA ASP A 161 3.57 -9.40 -33.12
C ASP A 161 3.20 -9.62 -31.64
N VAL A 162 3.95 -9.01 -30.72
CA VAL A 162 3.69 -9.06 -29.28
C VAL A 162 2.36 -8.38 -28.94
N LYS A 163 2.08 -7.23 -29.58
CA LYS A 163 0.82 -6.49 -29.41
C LYS A 163 -0.38 -7.31 -29.89
N ALA A 164 -0.29 -7.90 -31.08
CA ALA A 164 -1.34 -8.74 -31.63
C ALA A 164 -1.57 -10.00 -30.77
N LYS A 165 -0.50 -10.60 -30.24
CA LYS A 165 -0.59 -11.73 -29.31
C LYS A 165 -1.30 -11.36 -28.01
N PHE A 166 -0.96 -10.24 -27.38
CA PHE A 166 -1.66 -9.78 -26.17
C PHE A 166 -3.14 -9.46 -26.43
N ASP A 167 -3.46 -8.88 -27.58
CA ASP A 167 -4.86 -8.68 -27.98
C ASP A 167 -5.58 -10.03 -28.19
N GLY A 168 -4.86 -11.04 -28.68
CA GLY A 168 -5.30 -12.43 -28.76
C GLY A 168 -5.56 -13.09 -27.40
N ASP A 169 -4.62 -12.95 -26.47
CA ASP A 169 -4.74 -13.45 -25.09
C ASP A 169 -5.97 -12.86 -24.41
N TYR A 170 -6.24 -11.58 -24.64
CA TYR A 170 -7.48 -10.94 -24.19
C TYR A 170 -8.73 -11.62 -24.77
N VAL A 171 -8.75 -11.94 -26.06
CA VAL A 171 -9.88 -12.63 -26.69
C VAL A 171 -10.06 -14.04 -26.13
N ASN A 172 -8.97 -14.76 -25.86
CA ASN A 172 -8.98 -16.10 -25.28
C ASN A 172 -9.54 -16.10 -23.85
N ASP A 173 -9.12 -15.16 -23.01
CA ASP A 173 -9.53 -15.05 -21.60
C ASP A 173 -10.75 -14.15 -21.38
N MET A 174 -11.41 -13.71 -22.46
CA MET A 174 -12.46 -12.70 -22.41
C MET A 174 -13.59 -13.10 -21.46
N GLY A 175 -13.80 -12.28 -20.44
CA GLY A 175 -14.77 -12.49 -19.37
C GLY A 175 -14.70 -11.38 -18.32
N LEU A 176 -15.65 -11.37 -17.39
CA LEU A 176 -15.79 -10.32 -16.37
C LEU A 176 -14.49 -10.10 -15.57
N LYS A 177 -13.80 -11.18 -15.20
CA LYS A 177 -12.53 -11.11 -14.46
C LYS A 177 -11.44 -10.40 -15.26
N MET A 178 -11.32 -10.72 -16.55
CA MET A 178 -10.32 -10.12 -17.44
C MET A 178 -10.62 -8.64 -17.68
N ASP A 179 -11.88 -8.28 -17.89
CA ASP A 179 -12.30 -6.88 -18.05
C ASP A 179 -12.05 -6.05 -16.79
N ILE A 180 -12.37 -6.57 -15.59
CA ILE A 180 -12.06 -5.89 -14.32
C ILE A 180 -10.55 -5.70 -14.15
N LYS A 181 -9.75 -6.74 -14.48
CA LYS A 181 -8.29 -6.67 -14.45
C LYS A 181 -7.77 -5.56 -15.36
N CYS A 182 -8.22 -5.51 -16.60
CA CYS A 182 -7.84 -4.47 -17.56
C CYS A 182 -8.27 -3.08 -17.09
N PHE A 183 -9.50 -2.94 -16.57
CA PHE A 183 -10.04 -1.68 -16.10
C PHE A 183 -9.23 -1.10 -14.92
N LEU A 184 -8.97 -1.92 -13.89
CA LEU A 184 -8.21 -1.49 -12.71
C LEU A 184 -6.74 -1.17 -13.05
N ALA A 185 -6.11 -1.98 -13.90
CA ALA A 185 -4.75 -1.72 -14.37
C ALA A 185 -4.67 -0.43 -15.21
N THR A 186 -5.71 -0.12 -16.00
CA THR A 186 -5.78 1.13 -16.78
C THR A 186 -5.88 2.35 -15.88
N ILE A 187 -6.71 2.29 -14.82
CA ILE A 187 -6.79 3.38 -13.84
C ILE A 187 -5.43 3.62 -13.19
N GLY A 188 -4.69 2.54 -12.86
CA GLY A 188 -3.31 2.62 -12.38
C GLY A 188 -2.38 3.35 -13.36
N SER A 189 -2.29 2.86 -14.62
CA SER A 189 -1.44 3.46 -15.66
C SER A 189 -1.75 4.94 -15.93
N VAL A 190 -3.03 5.34 -15.96
CA VAL A 190 -3.43 6.73 -16.21
C VAL A 190 -3.11 7.65 -15.03
N LEU A 191 -3.22 7.17 -13.79
CA LEU A 191 -2.92 7.97 -12.60
C LEU A 191 -1.42 8.08 -12.31
N LEU A 192 -0.63 7.06 -12.66
CA LEU A 192 0.82 7.01 -12.47
C LEU A 192 1.59 7.76 -13.56
N GLY A 193 0.96 8.05 -14.71
CA GLY A 193 1.64 8.65 -15.87
C GLY A 193 2.62 7.70 -16.57
N ASP A 194 2.65 6.42 -16.17
CA ASP A 194 3.52 5.39 -16.73
C ASP A 194 3.27 5.18 -18.23
N GLY A 195 4.34 5.25 -19.01
CA GLY A 195 4.37 4.88 -20.44
C GLY A 195 3.86 5.95 -21.41
N VAL A 196 3.85 7.24 -21.05
CA VAL A 196 3.65 8.33 -22.03
C VAL A 196 5.00 8.70 -22.65
N VAL A 197 5.42 7.91 -23.65
CA VAL A 197 6.55 8.24 -24.52
C VAL A 197 5.98 8.87 -25.79
N GLU A 198 6.28 10.15 -26.04
CA GLU A 198 5.93 10.79 -27.30
C GLU A 198 6.83 10.26 -28.42
N GLY A 199 6.42 9.14 -29.02
CA GLY A 199 7.00 8.59 -30.24
C GLY A 199 8.25 7.73 -30.02
N GLY A 200 8.10 6.42 -30.20
CA GLY A 200 9.21 5.49 -30.43
C GLY A 200 9.46 4.48 -29.31
N THR A 201 9.83 3.28 -29.75
CA THR A 201 10.23 2.11 -28.96
C THR A 201 11.62 2.30 -28.33
N GLY A 202 11.70 2.05 -27.02
CA GLY A 202 12.89 1.60 -26.27
C GLY A 202 14.14 2.50 -26.22
N GLU A 203 14.44 3.06 -25.04
CA GLU A 203 15.73 2.90 -24.34
C GLU A 203 15.67 3.57 -22.94
N LEU A 204 16.12 2.84 -21.91
CA LEU A 204 16.19 3.28 -20.52
C LEU A 204 17.58 3.85 -20.23
N GLU A 205 17.69 5.16 -19.98
CA GLU A 205 18.81 5.69 -19.21
C GLU A 205 18.35 6.12 -17.81
N LYS A 206 18.99 5.48 -16.82
CA LYS A 206 18.91 5.83 -15.40
C LYS A 206 19.92 6.93 -15.10
N THR A 207 19.43 8.07 -14.61
CA THR A 207 20.18 8.97 -13.72
C THR A 207 19.24 9.42 -12.61
N VAL A 208 19.52 8.97 -11.38
CA VAL A 208 18.81 9.40 -10.17
C VAL A 208 19.59 10.56 -9.57
N ASP A 209 19.16 11.78 -9.84
CA ASP A 209 19.54 12.94 -9.04
C ASP A 209 18.59 13.05 -7.84
N ILE A 210 19.17 12.96 -6.63
CA ILE A 210 18.45 13.15 -5.37
C ILE A 210 18.18 14.66 -5.22
N GLN A 211 16.99 15.11 -5.62
CA GLN A 211 16.53 16.46 -5.30
C GLN A 211 16.07 16.52 -3.84
N ILE A 212 16.86 17.20 -3.01
CA ILE A 212 16.43 17.71 -1.72
C ILE A 212 15.35 18.78 -2.01
N ILE A 213 14.09 18.46 -1.67
CA ILE A 213 12.96 19.35 -1.95
C ILE A 213 12.93 20.47 -0.91
N ASP A 214 12.97 21.72 -1.40
CA ASP A 214 12.95 22.96 -0.62
C ASP A 214 11.65 23.13 0.21
N PRO A 215 11.75 23.26 1.55
CA PRO A 215 10.61 23.47 2.45
C PRO A 215 9.75 24.71 2.11
N GLU A 216 10.36 25.79 1.62
CA GLU A 216 9.64 27.03 1.30
C GLU A 216 8.71 26.86 0.08
N LYS A 217 9.12 26.03 -0.88
CA LYS A 217 8.32 25.70 -2.07
C LYS A 217 7.07 24.90 -1.69
N ILE A 218 7.19 23.98 -0.73
CA ILE A 218 6.08 23.15 -0.22
C ILE A 218 5.10 24.00 0.61
N GLU A 219 5.59 24.90 1.46
CA GLU A 219 4.72 25.81 2.23
C GLU A 219 3.90 26.72 1.30
N LYS A 220 4.51 27.15 0.19
CA LYS A 220 3.83 27.91 -0.86
C LYS A 220 2.76 27.09 -1.59
N GLU A 221 3.05 25.82 -1.93
CA GLU A 221 2.07 24.90 -2.51
C GLU A 221 0.93 24.55 -1.54
N ALA A 222 1.22 24.44 -0.24
CA ALA A 222 0.24 24.23 0.83
C ALA A 222 -0.67 25.46 1.02
N LYS A 223 -0.12 26.68 0.99
CA LYS A 223 -0.89 27.93 1.00
C LYS A 223 -1.76 28.07 -0.25
N ILE A 224 -1.26 27.69 -1.43
CA ILE A 224 -2.04 27.67 -2.68
C ILE A 224 -3.16 26.63 -2.61
N GLY A 225 -2.88 25.41 -2.14
CA GLY A 225 -3.88 24.37 -1.94
C GLY A 225 -4.96 24.75 -0.93
N ALA A 226 -4.57 25.38 0.19
CA ALA A 226 -5.49 25.93 1.18
C ALA A 226 -6.34 27.07 0.59
N ALA A 227 -5.76 27.96 -0.22
CA ALA A 227 -6.49 29.01 -0.93
C ALA A 227 -7.50 28.43 -1.93
N VAL A 228 -7.13 27.41 -2.71
CA VAL A 228 -8.03 26.71 -3.64
C VAL A 228 -9.18 26.02 -2.91
N VAL A 229 -8.92 25.37 -1.76
CA VAL A 229 -9.97 24.75 -0.92
C VAL A 229 -10.88 25.80 -0.29
N THR A 230 -10.33 26.92 0.18
CA THR A 230 -11.11 28.02 0.76
C THR A 230 -11.98 28.68 -0.31
N THR A 231 -11.46 28.83 -1.52
CA THR A 231 -12.20 29.39 -2.67
C THR A 231 -13.27 28.42 -3.18
N ALA A 232 -12.97 27.13 -3.31
CA ALA A 232 -13.96 26.12 -3.69
C ALA A 232 -15.04 25.90 -2.62
N GLY A 233 -14.66 25.96 -1.34
CA GLY A 233 -15.55 25.84 -0.19
C GLY A 233 -16.46 27.07 -0.01
N THR A 234 -15.93 28.28 -0.19
CA THR A 234 -16.74 29.52 -0.18
C THR A 234 -17.70 29.56 -1.36
N VAL A 235 -17.25 29.29 -2.59
CA VAL A 235 -18.11 29.20 -3.79
C VAL A 235 -19.18 28.10 -3.63
N GLY A 236 -18.81 26.94 -3.08
CA GLY A 236 -19.72 25.84 -2.78
C GLY A 236 -20.78 26.18 -1.72
N LEU A 237 -20.39 26.84 -0.61
CA LEU A 237 -21.29 27.26 0.47
C LEU A 237 -22.18 28.45 0.08
N THR A 238 -21.67 29.44 -0.66
CA THR A 238 -22.49 30.53 -1.21
C THR A 238 -23.44 30.00 -2.28
N GLY A 239 -23.00 29.04 -3.11
CA GLY A 239 -23.86 28.35 -4.07
C GLY A 239 -24.97 27.55 -3.39
N LEU A 240 -24.64 26.79 -2.34
CA LEU A 240 -25.60 26.08 -1.48
C LEU A 240 -26.58 27.03 -0.81
N GLY A 241 -26.12 28.18 -0.30
CA GLY A 241 -26.95 29.20 0.35
C GLY A 241 -27.90 29.90 -0.61
N LEU A 242 -27.45 30.18 -1.85
CA LEU A 242 -28.28 30.74 -2.92
C LEU A 242 -29.32 29.73 -3.40
N ILE A 243 -28.94 28.46 -3.61
CA ILE A 243 -29.86 27.38 -3.99
C ILE A 243 -30.88 27.11 -2.87
N TYR A 244 -30.46 27.10 -1.60
CA TYR A 244 -31.36 26.95 -0.45
C TYR A 244 -32.34 28.13 -0.32
N ARG A 245 -31.88 29.37 -0.50
CA ARG A 245 -32.75 30.57 -0.53
C ARG A 245 -33.74 30.54 -1.70
N HIS A 246 -33.30 30.07 -2.88
CA HIS A 246 -34.15 29.95 -4.06
C HIS A 246 -35.21 28.84 -3.88
N CYS A 247 -34.82 27.68 -3.33
CA CYS A 247 -35.74 26.59 -2.97
C CYS A 247 -36.72 26.95 -1.84
N LYS A 248 -36.41 27.92 -0.97
CA LYS A 248 -37.32 28.42 0.08
C LYS A 248 -38.30 29.47 -0.45
N LYS A 249 -37.96 30.21 -1.51
CA LYS A 249 -38.83 31.20 -2.17
C LYS A 249 -39.86 30.56 -3.11
N ASP A 250 -39.50 29.47 -3.79
CA ASP A 250 -40.42 28.74 -4.68
C ASP A 250 -41.07 27.54 -3.98
N LYS A 251 -42.35 27.69 -3.59
CA LYS A 251 -43.18 26.55 -3.20
C LYS A 251 -43.41 25.63 -4.41
N MET A 252 -42.66 24.53 -4.47
CA MET A 252 -42.83 23.33 -5.33
C MET A 252 -42.58 23.48 -6.85
N LYS A 253 -41.54 22.79 -7.36
CA LYS A 253 -41.53 21.82 -8.48
C LYS A 253 -40.09 21.53 -8.94
N GLY A 254 -39.67 20.26 -8.99
CA GLY A 254 -38.40 19.85 -9.64
C GLY A 254 -37.26 19.31 -8.76
N ARG A 255 -37.50 18.28 -7.92
CA ARG A 255 -36.48 17.65 -7.04
C ARG A 255 -35.31 16.93 -7.74
N LYS A 256 -35.34 16.70 -9.07
CA LYS A 256 -34.32 15.90 -9.80
C LYS A 256 -33.11 16.71 -10.31
N SER A 257 -33.30 17.96 -10.73
CA SER A 257 -32.27 18.78 -11.38
C SER A 257 -31.17 19.24 -10.40
N TYR A 258 -31.56 19.61 -9.19
CA TYR A 258 -30.64 20.13 -8.17
C TYR A 258 -29.71 19.06 -7.56
N LYS A 259 -30.08 17.78 -7.60
CA LYS A 259 -29.24 16.68 -7.08
C LYS A 259 -27.93 16.51 -7.88
N GLY A 260 -27.97 16.74 -9.20
CA GLY A 260 -26.77 16.64 -10.05
C GLY A 260 -25.76 17.75 -9.78
N VAL A 261 -26.24 18.99 -9.62
CA VAL A 261 -25.41 20.15 -9.26
C VAL A 261 -24.81 20.00 -7.86
N LEU A 262 -25.61 19.50 -6.90
CA LEU A 262 -25.16 19.20 -5.55
C LEU A 262 -24.06 18.11 -5.54
N PHE A 263 -24.19 17.09 -6.39
CA PHE A 263 -23.20 16.03 -6.54
C PHE A 263 -21.88 16.55 -7.11
N ILE A 264 -21.92 17.40 -8.15
CA ILE A 264 -20.73 18.00 -8.78
C ILE A 264 -19.95 18.89 -7.80
N LEU A 265 -20.66 19.73 -7.03
CA LEU A 265 -20.04 20.57 -6.01
C LEU A 265 -19.42 19.72 -4.88
N ALA A 266 -20.05 18.60 -4.52
CA ALA A 266 -19.51 17.66 -3.56
C ALA A 266 -18.23 16.96 -4.07
N THR A 267 -18.17 16.53 -5.35
CA THR A 267 -16.97 15.89 -5.91
C THR A 267 -15.78 16.84 -6.01
N LEU A 268 -16.00 18.09 -6.44
CA LEU A 268 -14.92 19.10 -6.52
C LEU A 268 -14.41 19.47 -5.13
N SER A 269 -15.31 19.64 -4.16
CA SER A 269 -14.96 19.88 -2.75
C SER A 269 -14.16 18.71 -2.17
N TYR A 270 -14.54 17.46 -2.51
CA TYR A 270 -13.87 16.26 -2.05
C TYR A 270 -12.47 16.09 -2.66
N ALA A 271 -12.30 16.39 -3.95
CA ALA A 271 -10.99 16.36 -4.61
C ALA A 271 -10.04 17.41 -4.00
N GLY A 272 -10.52 18.63 -3.77
CA GLY A 272 -9.76 19.68 -3.08
C GLY A 272 -9.40 19.29 -1.64
N TYR A 273 -10.35 18.73 -0.89
CA TYR A 273 -10.11 18.21 0.47
C TYR A 273 -9.08 17.07 0.48
N THR A 274 -9.13 16.17 -0.51
CA THR A 274 -8.15 15.09 -0.68
C THR A 274 -6.75 15.65 -0.96
N ALA A 275 -6.61 16.60 -1.88
CA ALA A 275 -5.34 17.25 -2.16
C ALA A 275 -4.77 17.96 -0.92
N TYR A 276 -5.59 18.75 -0.22
CA TYR A 276 -5.18 19.45 1.01
C TYR A 276 -4.75 18.49 2.12
N THR A 277 -5.52 17.42 2.36
CA THR A 277 -5.17 16.42 3.39
C THR A 277 -3.88 15.68 3.08
N ASN A 278 -3.61 15.36 1.81
CA ASN A 278 -2.34 14.75 1.39
C ASN A 278 -1.16 15.71 1.63
N VAL A 279 -1.30 16.98 1.27
CA VAL A 279 -0.25 17.99 1.47
C VAL A 279 0.00 18.24 2.96
N LYS A 280 -1.06 18.44 3.76
CA LYS A 280 -0.95 18.66 5.21
C LYS A 280 -0.30 17.47 5.93
N ARG A 281 -0.62 16.24 5.54
CA ARG A 281 0.01 15.02 6.09
C ARG A 281 1.51 14.97 5.77
N LYS A 282 1.90 15.25 4.52
CA LYS A 282 3.33 15.28 4.15
C LYS A 282 4.13 16.26 5.01
N VAL A 283 3.56 17.42 5.32
CA VAL A 283 4.18 18.42 6.22
C VAL A 283 4.25 17.90 7.67
N GLN A 284 3.15 17.35 8.20
CA GLN A 284 3.11 16.83 9.58
C GLN A 284 4.07 15.64 9.82
N LEU A 285 4.35 14.86 8.78
CA LEU A 285 5.32 13.75 8.84
C LEU A 285 6.78 14.21 8.79
N GLN A 286 7.05 15.44 8.34
CA GLN A 286 8.39 16.04 8.33
C GLN A 286 8.72 16.80 9.62
N ASP A 287 7.72 17.27 10.36
CA ASP A 287 7.88 18.04 11.61
C ASP A 287 8.31 17.23 12.85
N ASN A 288 8.60 15.93 12.72
CA ASN A 288 9.23 15.11 13.77
C ASN A 288 10.77 15.06 13.64
N GLN A 289 11.38 16.19 13.30
CA GLN A 289 12.82 16.37 13.48
C GLN A 289 13.08 17.43 14.54
N ILE A 290 13.68 17.03 15.66
CA ILE A 290 14.66 17.81 16.45
C ILE A 290 15.45 16.84 17.36
N ASN A 291 16.70 16.62 16.93
CA ASN A 291 17.98 16.68 17.65
C ASN A 291 18.50 15.68 18.71
N LYS A 292 19.81 15.47 18.50
CA LYS A 292 20.95 15.15 19.38
C LYS A 292 21.17 13.70 19.82
N LYS A 293 22.23 13.13 19.22
CA LYS A 293 23.16 12.21 19.89
C LYS A 293 23.55 12.81 21.24
N GLU A 294 23.05 12.23 22.31
CA GLU A 294 23.71 12.29 23.61
C GLU A 294 24.86 11.29 23.60
N ILE A 295 26.03 11.77 24.02
CA ILE A 295 27.19 10.94 24.33
C ILE A 295 26.83 10.21 25.62
N LYS A 296 26.65 8.88 25.57
CA LYS A 296 26.49 8.06 26.77
C LYS A 296 27.81 8.07 27.55
N GLU A 297 27.72 8.35 28.85
CA GLU A 297 28.77 7.95 29.80
C GLU A 297 28.90 6.42 29.75
N VAL A 298 30.09 5.95 29.40
CA VAL A 298 30.42 4.52 29.38
C VAL A 298 30.54 4.08 30.85
N LYS A 299 29.50 3.40 31.33
CA LYS A 299 29.57 2.67 32.60
C LYS A 299 30.41 1.42 32.31
N GLN A 300 31.59 1.32 32.91
CA GLN A 300 32.45 0.14 32.75
C GLN A 300 31.74 -1.07 33.37
N LEU A 301 31.05 -1.86 32.55
CA LEU A 301 30.37 -3.08 32.93
C LEU A 301 31.36 -4.25 32.86
N SER A 302 31.22 -5.21 33.77
CA SER A 302 31.96 -6.47 33.69
C SER A 302 31.46 -7.28 32.49
N LEU A 303 32.38 -7.95 31.78
CA LEU A 303 32.06 -8.87 30.66
C LEU A 303 30.89 -9.79 31.03
N LYS A 304 29.83 -9.80 30.20
CA LYS A 304 28.65 -10.67 30.40
C LYS A 304 28.64 -11.78 29.35
N ARG A 305 28.45 -13.03 29.79
CA ARG A 305 28.32 -14.19 28.90
C ARG A 305 26.85 -14.48 28.62
N VAL A 306 26.46 -14.42 27.35
CA VAL A 306 25.06 -14.55 26.90
C VAL A 306 24.91 -15.75 25.97
N LEU A 307 23.99 -16.66 26.28
CA LEU A 307 23.60 -17.75 25.40
C LEU A 307 22.29 -17.43 24.70
N ILE A 308 22.30 -17.34 23.36
CA ILE A 308 21.10 -17.17 22.55
C ILE A 308 20.64 -18.54 22.07
N THR A 309 19.42 -18.94 22.44
CA THR A 309 18.84 -20.22 22.00
C THR A 309 17.83 -19.98 20.87
N GLY A 310 18.07 -20.63 19.72
CA GLY A 310 17.31 -20.40 18.48
C GLY A 310 18.19 -19.79 17.37
N ALA A 311 19.27 -20.49 17.03
CA ALA A 311 20.16 -20.13 15.91
C ALA A 311 19.39 -19.84 14.62
N ASN A 312 19.92 -18.92 13.81
CA ASN A 312 19.34 -18.47 12.55
C ASN A 312 17.96 -17.79 12.67
N SER A 313 17.59 -17.35 13.88
CA SER A 313 16.37 -16.56 14.10
C SER A 313 16.66 -15.08 13.88
N TYR A 314 15.74 -14.39 13.20
CA TYR A 314 15.87 -12.96 12.90
C TYR A 314 16.14 -12.10 14.15
N ILE A 315 15.44 -12.38 15.25
CA ILE A 315 15.62 -11.63 16.50
C ILE A 315 16.95 -11.99 17.16
N GLY A 316 17.30 -13.28 17.23
CA GLY A 316 18.55 -13.75 17.81
C GLY A 316 19.77 -13.14 17.11
N GLU A 317 19.84 -13.26 15.78
CA GLU A 317 20.93 -12.70 14.97
C GLU A 317 21.04 -11.17 15.11
N SER A 318 19.90 -10.47 15.23
CA SER A 318 19.89 -9.02 15.39
C SER A 318 20.44 -8.60 16.75
N VAL A 319 20.04 -9.30 17.83
CA VAL A 319 20.53 -9.03 19.18
C VAL A 319 22.01 -9.43 19.30
N GLU A 320 22.42 -10.59 18.78
CA GLU A 320 23.81 -11.02 18.71
C GLU A 320 24.69 -9.96 18.05
N LYS A 321 24.28 -9.48 16.87
CA LYS A 321 24.99 -8.40 16.17
C LYS A 321 25.01 -7.09 16.97
N TRP A 322 23.94 -6.74 17.67
CA TRP A 322 23.88 -5.53 18.50
C TRP A 322 24.85 -5.60 19.69
N LEU A 323 24.87 -6.73 20.39
CA LEU A 323 25.77 -6.97 21.53
C LEU A 323 27.24 -7.02 21.10
N ASN A 324 27.56 -7.73 20.02
CA ASN A 324 28.94 -7.83 19.50
C ASN A 324 29.51 -6.49 19.00
N ASN A 325 28.66 -5.49 18.72
CA ASN A 325 29.11 -4.14 18.36
C ASN A 325 29.32 -3.22 19.58
N SER A 326 29.14 -3.72 20.81
CA SER A 326 29.28 -2.95 22.05
C SER A 326 30.64 -3.20 22.71
N ASP A 327 31.69 -2.53 22.23
CA ASP A 327 33.03 -2.36 22.84
C ASP A 327 33.56 -3.52 23.73
N ASP A 328 33.49 -4.77 23.25
CA ASP A 328 33.93 -6.00 23.95
C ASP A 328 33.27 -6.27 25.33
N GLU A 329 32.06 -5.74 25.56
CA GLU A 329 31.29 -5.93 26.81
C GLU A 329 30.62 -7.31 26.94
N TYR A 330 30.50 -8.06 25.84
CA TYR A 330 29.75 -9.32 25.78
C TYR A 330 30.52 -10.44 25.09
N GLU A 331 30.34 -11.65 25.61
CA GLU A 331 30.67 -12.90 24.91
C GLU A 331 29.35 -13.61 24.61
N VAL A 332 29.02 -13.73 23.32
CA VAL A 332 27.74 -14.25 22.86
C VAL A 332 27.95 -15.55 22.12
N ASP A 333 27.28 -16.61 22.57
CA ASP A 333 27.19 -17.89 21.87
C ASP A 333 25.75 -18.14 21.44
N THR A 334 25.59 -18.84 20.31
CA THR A 334 24.27 -19.16 19.74
C THR A 334 24.10 -20.67 19.58
N LEU A 335 22.93 -21.19 19.97
CA LEU A 335 22.63 -22.62 19.97
C LEU A 335 21.41 -22.96 19.10
N ASP A 336 21.54 -23.96 18.23
CA ASP A 336 20.44 -24.50 17.44
C ASP A 336 19.63 -25.49 18.28
N MET A 337 18.35 -25.18 18.48
CA MET A 337 17.43 -26.00 19.27
C MET A 337 16.83 -27.18 18.47
N LEU A 338 17.07 -27.22 17.16
CA LEU A 338 16.73 -28.37 16.32
C LEU A 338 17.74 -29.53 16.48
N ASP A 339 18.98 -29.23 16.87
CA ASP A 339 20.00 -30.23 17.16
C ASP A 339 19.85 -30.74 18.60
N PRO A 340 19.50 -32.02 18.84
CA PRO A 340 19.33 -32.57 20.18
C PRO A 340 20.58 -32.44 21.09
N ASN A 341 21.77 -32.18 20.53
CA ASN A 341 22.99 -31.95 21.29
C ASN A 341 22.90 -30.74 22.24
N TRP A 342 21.94 -29.82 22.05
CA TRP A 342 21.71 -28.71 22.98
C TRP A 342 21.46 -29.18 24.42
N LYS A 343 20.95 -30.41 24.61
CA LYS A 343 20.69 -30.99 25.94
C LYS A 343 21.96 -31.29 26.73
N GLU A 344 23.03 -31.64 26.04
CA GLU A 344 24.35 -31.92 26.63
C GLU A 344 25.23 -30.68 26.69
N TYR A 345 24.80 -29.57 26.08
CA TYR A 345 25.54 -28.32 26.07
C TYR A 345 25.61 -27.71 27.49
N ASP A 346 26.79 -27.21 27.87
CA ASP A 346 27.02 -26.64 29.21
C ASP A 346 26.51 -25.20 29.29
N PHE A 347 25.51 -24.98 30.16
CA PHE A 347 24.90 -23.68 30.39
C PHE A 347 25.56 -22.91 31.55
N SER A 348 26.34 -23.59 32.41
CA SER A 348 26.86 -23.01 33.66
C SER A 348 27.85 -21.86 33.44
N LYS A 349 28.45 -21.79 32.24
CA LYS A 349 29.33 -20.68 31.86
C LYS A 349 28.59 -19.38 31.55
N TYR A 350 27.27 -19.36 31.36
CA TYR A 350 26.56 -18.13 30.98
C TYR A 350 25.92 -17.41 32.15
N ASP A 351 25.94 -16.08 32.12
CA ASP A 351 25.20 -15.25 33.06
C ASP A 351 23.72 -15.13 32.65
N THR A 352 23.46 -15.11 31.34
CA THR A 352 22.11 -14.92 30.78
C THR A 352 21.82 -15.89 29.64
N VAL A 353 20.61 -16.46 29.64
CA VAL A 353 20.06 -17.19 28.49
C VAL A 353 18.96 -16.35 27.85
N PHE A 354 19.13 -15.98 26.58
CA PHE A 354 18.11 -15.32 25.76
C PHE A 354 17.43 -16.33 24.83
N HIS A 355 16.18 -16.67 25.14
CA HIS A 355 15.40 -17.67 24.43
C HIS A 355 14.50 -17.08 23.34
N VAL A 356 14.90 -17.28 22.09
CA VAL A 356 14.20 -16.83 20.88
C VAL A 356 13.70 -17.98 20.02
N ALA A 357 14.07 -19.23 20.34
CA ALA A 357 13.56 -20.41 19.67
C ALA A 357 12.04 -20.49 19.81
N GLY A 358 11.35 -20.59 18.68
CA GLY A 358 9.89 -20.61 18.66
C GLY A 358 9.35 -20.56 17.25
N ILE A 359 8.16 -21.13 17.06
CA ILE A 359 7.43 -21.04 15.81
C ILE A 359 6.60 -19.75 15.84
N ALA A 360 6.80 -18.88 14.85
CA ALA A 360 6.08 -17.61 14.68
C ALA A 360 5.37 -17.56 13.31
N HIS A 361 4.51 -16.54 13.12
CA HIS A 361 3.74 -16.31 11.89
C HIS A 361 2.79 -17.45 11.49
N ALA A 362 2.05 -18.00 12.47
CA ALA A 362 1.10 -19.08 12.24
C ALA A 362 -0.04 -18.68 11.27
N ASP A 363 -0.38 -19.58 10.35
CA ASP A 363 -1.71 -19.60 9.75
C ASP A 363 -2.68 -20.18 10.79
N VAL A 364 -3.39 -19.30 11.49
CA VAL A 364 -4.35 -19.66 12.54
C VAL A 364 -5.72 -20.10 12.00
N GLY A 365 -5.81 -20.38 10.69
CA GLY A 365 -6.99 -20.97 10.04
C GLY A 365 -7.17 -22.47 10.32
N ASN A 366 -7.78 -23.19 9.38
CA ASN A 366 -7.98 -24.65 9.48
C ASN A 366 -6.63 -25.39 9.30
N VAL A 367 -5.91 -25.58 10.40
CA VAL A 367 -4.70 -26.42 10.48
C VAL A 367 -4.99 -27.75 11.17
N SER A 368 -4.25 -28.80 10.82
CA SER A 368 -4.36 -30.12 11.45
C SER A 368 -3.96 -30.07 12.93
N ASP A 369 -4.48 -31.00 13.73
CA ASP A 369 -4.13 -31.07 15.15
C ASP A 369 -2.65 -31.37 15.38
N GLU A 370 -2.00 -32.10 14.48
CA GLU A 370 -0.54 -32.33 14.49
C GLU A 370 0.24 -31.00 14.42
N VAL A 371 -0.18 -30.08 13.54
CA VAL A 371 0.45 -28.76 13.43
C VAL A 371 0.24 -27.98 14.73
N LYS A 372 -0.97 -28.02 15.32
CA LYS A 372 -1.23 -27.36 16.62
C LYS A 372 -0.34 -27.93 17.73
N GLN A 373 -0.21 -29.25 17.82
CA GLN A 373 0.65 -29.90 18.83
C GLN A 373 2.12 -29.52 18.68
N ARG A 374 2.60 -29.32 17.44
CA ARG A 374 3.96 -28.83 17.20
C ARG A 374 4.19 -27.44 17.81
N TYR A 375 3.18 -26.56 17.83
CA TYR A 375 3.31 -25.25 18.48
C TYR A 375 3.47 -25.39 19.99
N TYR A 376 2.67 -26.23 20.66
CA TYR A 376 2.82 -26.47 22.10
C TYR A 376 4.18 -27.10 22.43
N LYS A 377 4.60 -28.12 21.67
CA LYS A 377 5.90 -28.77 21.88
C LYS A 377 7.08 -27.80 21.78
N VAL A 378 7.04 -26.87 20.83
CA VAL A 378 8.16 -25.93 20.59
C VAL A 378 8.05 -24.66 21.44
N ASN A 379 6.89 -24.02 21.50
CA ASN A 379 6.73 -22.74 22.19
C ASN A 379 6.45 -22.89 23.69
N THR A 380 6.01 -24.06 24.15
CA THR A 380 5.71 -24.34 25.55
C THR A 380 6.71 -25.33 26.13
N ASP A 381 6.71 -26.57 25.66
CA ASP A 381 7.45 -27.65 26.33
C ASP A 381 8.97 -27.46 26.24
N LEU A 382 9.48 -27.23 25.02
CA LEU A 382 10.90 -26.96 24.78
C LEU A 382 11.36 -25.71 25.55
N THR A 383 10.57 -24.63 25.55
CA THR A 383 10.91 -23.41 26.29
C THR A 383 11.09 -23.68 27.77
N LEU A 384 10.20 -24.47 28.39
CA LEU A 384 10.32 -24.84 29.80
C LEU A 384 11.48 -25.79 30.05
N GLU A 385 11.76 -26.72 29.12
CA GLU A 385 12.92 -27.61 29.22
C GLU A 385 14.24 -26.81 29.25
N VAL A 386 14.37 -25.81 28.37
CA VAL A 386 15.55 -24.92 28.33
C VAL A 386 15.64 -24.06 29.59
N ALA A 387 14.53 -23.52 30.07
CA ALA A 387 14.51 -22.71 31.29
C ALA A 387 14.89 -23.51 32.54
N ASN A 388 14.38 -24.75 32.67
CA ASN A 388 14.77 -25.63 33.77
C ASN A 388 16.25 -25.99 33.69
N LYS A 389 16.78 -26.32 32.50
CA LYS A 389 18.22 -26.57 32.32
C LYS A 389 19.07 -25.34 32.68
N ALA A 390 18.64 -24.14 32.31
CA ALA A 390 19.32 -22.90 32.68
C ALA A 390 19.32 -22.69 34.21
N LYS A 391 18.18 -22.94 34.86
CA LYS A 391 18.04 -22.83 36.31
C LYS A 391 18.89 -23.85 37.06
N GLU A 392 18.89 -25.11 36.62
CA GLU A 392 19.73 -26.19 37.16
C GLU A 392 21.23 -25.93 36.98
N ALA A 393 21.60 -25.22 35.90
CA ALA A 393 22.98 -24.80 35.64
C ALA A 393 23.37 -23.48 36.35
N GLU A 394 22.51 -22.97 37.24
CA GLU A 394 22.74 -21.73 38.01
C GLU A 394 22.94 -20.47 37.15
N VAL A 395 22.37 -20.45 35.93
CA VAL A 395 22.30 -19.22 35.12
C VAL A 395 21.47 -18.18 35.86
N LYS A 396 21.97 -16.95 35.99
CA LYS A 396 21.31 -15.90 36.81
C LYS A 396 20.04 -15.35 36.18
N GLN A 397 19.99 -15.26 34.85
CA GLN A 397 18.87 -14.63 34.15
C GLN A 397 18.41 -15.43 32.93
N PHE A 398 17.09 -15.53 32.75
CA PHE A 398 16.44 -16.11 31.59
C PHE A 398 15.49 -15.12 30.94
N ILE A 399 15.74 -14.75 29.68
CA ILE A 399 14.94 -13.80 28.93
C ILE A 399 14.13 -14.55 27.86
N PHE A 400 12.81 -14.46 27.92
CA PHE A 400 11.89 -15.13 27.02
C PHE A 400 11.13 -14.17 26.11
N MET A 401 11.12 -14.48 24.80
CA MET A 401 10.29 -13.76 23.82
C MET A 401 8.87 -14.36 23.71
N SER A 402 7.95 -13.76 24.48
CA SER A 402 6.50 -13.90 24.30
C SER A 402 6.01 -12.97 23.17
N SER A 403 4.74 -12.56 23.16
CA SER A 403 4.18 -11.64 22.14
C SER A 403 2.85 -11.06 22.55
N MET A 404 2.51 -9.87 22.02
CA MET A 404 1.18 -9.27 22.12
C MET A 404 0.02 -10.18 21.68
N ILE A 405 0.30 -11.22 20.88
CA ILE A 405 -0.72 -12.21 20.47
C ILE A 405 -1.38 -12.93 21.65
N VAL A 406 -0.76 -12.97 22.83
CA VAL A 406 -1.37 -13.54 24.05
C VAL A 406 -2.61 -12.79 24.52
N TYR A 407 -2.87 -11.60 23.96
CA TYR A 407 -4.07 -10.79 24.20
C TYR A 407 -5.12 -10.90 23.09
N SER A 408 -4.91 -11.75 22.09
CA SER A 408 -5.79 -11.85 20.90
C SER A 408 -7.26 -12.17 21.21
N GLY A 409 -7.52 -12.87 22.32
CA GLY A 409 -8.87 -13.24 22.77
C GLY A 409 -9.50 -12.28 23.78
N CYS A 410 -8.87 -11.13 24.04
CA CYS A 410 -9.43 -10.07 24.87
C CYS A 410 -10.51 -9.30 24.11
N GLU A 411 -11.51 -8.76 24.83
CA GLU A 411 -12.61 -7.97 24.23
C GLU A 411 -12.19 -6.55 23.81
N THR A 412 -10.94 -6.16 24.11
CA THR A 412 -10.35 -4.86 23.82
C THR A 412 -9.11 -5.01 22.95
N THR A 413 -8.91 -4.07 22.03
CA THR A 413 -7.69 -3.90 21.24
C THR A 413 -6.70 -2.91 21.86
N HIS A 414 -7.14 -2.18 22.89
CA HIS A 414 -6.32 -1.33 23.75
C HIS A 414 -5.94 -2.13 24.99
N ILE A 415 -4.66 -2.49 25.09
CA ILE A 415 -4.14 -3.30 26.17
C ILE A 415 -3.52 -2.38 27.22
N THR A 416 -4.02 -2.50 28.45
CA THR A 416 -3.58 -1.74 29.62
C THR A 416 -2.94 -2.66 30.65
N LYS A 417 -2.37 -2.08 31.71
CA LYS A 417 -1.79 -2.80 32.87
C LYS A 417 -2.78 -3.77 33.52
N ASP A 418 -4.07 -3.42 33.52
CA ASP A 418 -5.14 -4.23 34.10
C ASP A 418 -5.68 -5.30 33.14
N THR A 419 -5.27 -5.27 31.88
CA THR A 419 -5.75 -6.22 30.88
C THR A 419 -5.09 -7.59 31.12
N LYS A 420 -5.92 -8.59 31.45
CA LYS A 420 -5.44 -9.97 31.63
C LYS A 420 -5.27 -10.66 30.27
N PRO A 421 -4.14 -11.34 30.03
CA PRO A 421 -3.91 -12.03 28.76
C PRO A 421 -4.91 -13.18 28.59
N LYS A 422 -5.44 -13.29 27.37
CA LYS A 422 -6.33 -14.35 26.92
C LYS A 422 -6.07 -14.56 25.44
N ALA A 423 -5.62 -15.75 25.06
CA ALA A 423 -5.37 -16.08 23.67
C ALA A 423 -6.66 -16.54 22.96
N GLU A 424 -6.82 -16.16 21.70
CA GLU A 424 -7.94 -16.63 20.85
C GLU A 424 -7.62 -17.95 20.15
N ASN A 425 -6.33 -18.22 19.87
CA ASN A 425 -5.88 -19.33 19.03
C ASN A 425 -4.71 -20.09 19.66
N PHE A 426 -4.45 -21.31 19.15
CA PHE A 426 -3.41 -22.23 19.64
C PHE A 426 -2.00 -21.62 19.63
N TYR A 427 -1.68 -20.74 18.67
CA TYR A 427 -0.38 -20.08 18.62
C TYR A 427 -0.22 -19.12 19.80
N GLY A 428 -1.20 -18.24 20.02
CA GLY A 428 -1.19 -17.33 21.17
C GLY A 428 -1.26 -18.07 22.50
N ASP A 429 -2.01 -19.17 22.56
CA ASP A 429 -2.15 -19.99 23.76
C ASP A 429 -0.84 -20.70 24.12
N SER A 430 -0.15 -21.30 23.14
CA SER A 430 1.17 -21.93 23.37
C SER A 430 2.20 -20.95 23.96
N LYS A 431 2.20 -19.70 23.50
CA LYS A 431 3.06 -18.63 24.05
C LYS A 431 2.61 -18.21 25.45
N LEU A 432 1.31 -18.05 25.66
CA LEU A 432 0.76 -17.66 26.97
C LEU A 432 1.04 -18.72 28.06
N GLN A 433 0.97 -20.01 27.73
CA GLN A 433 1.28 -21.07 28.69
C GLN A 433 2.75 -21.05 29.14
N ALA A 434 3.69 -20.85 28.22
CA ALA A 434 5.11 -20.70 28.55
C ALA A 434 5.35 -19.43 29.37
N ASP A 435 4.77 -18.33 28.93
CA ASP A 435 4.86 -17.01 29.55
C ASP A 435 4.43 -17.05 31.03
N LEU A 436 3.27 -17.64 31.35
CA LEU A 436 2.79 -17.75 32.74
C LEU A 436 3.65 -18.69 33.59
N LYS A 437 4.03 -19.85 33.06
CA LYS A 437 4.85 -20.83 33.78
C LYS A 437 6.27 -20.32 34.05
N LEU A 438 6.85 -19.56 33.13
CA LEU A 438 8.17 -18.94 33.34
C LEU A 438 8.13 -17.86 34.42
N GLN A 439 7.05 -17.07 34.50
CA GLN A 439 6.89 -16.11 35.59
C GLN A 439 6.86 -16.79 36.96
N GLU A 440 6.34 -18.01 37.08
CA GLU A 440 6.36 -18.78 38.32
C GLU A 440 7.78 -19.26 38.70
N MET A 441 8.73 -19.26 37.77
CA MET A 441 10.12 -19.65 38.01
C MET A 441 11.00 -18.48 38.50
N ASP A 442 10.50 -17.24 38.44
CA ASP A 442 11.21 -16.02 38.84
C ASP A 442 11.46 -15.99 40.35
N ASP A 443 12.73 -15.87 40.73
CA ASP A 443 13.15 -15.69 42.12
C ASP A 443 14.48 -14.91 42.21
N GLU A 444 14.99 -14.68 43.42
CA GLU A 444 16.23 -13.91 43.64
C GLU A 444 17.47 -14.54 42.99
N SER A 445 17.47 -15.87 42.79
CA SER A 445 18.58 -16.63 42.20
C SER A 445 18.43 -16.88 40.70
N PHE A 446 17.19 -16.88 40.20
CA PHE A 446 16.87 -17.11 38.79
C PHE A 446 15.87 -16.06 38.30
N LYS A 447 16.40 -14.96 37.77
CA LYS A 447 15.61 -13.84 37.28
C LYS A 447 15.01 -14.16 35.92
N VAL A 448 13.69 -14.06 35.79
CA VAL A 448 12.98 -14.30 34.55
C VAL A 448 12.46 -12.99 33.96
N VAL A 449 12.82 -12.71 32.71
CA VAL A 449 12.29 -11.60 31.93
C VAL A 449 11.36 -12.15 30.86
N VAL A 450 10.09 -11.75 30.87
CA VAL A 450 9.16 -12.05 29.78
C VAL A 450 8.91 -10.79 28.97
N VAL A 451 9.30 -10.82 27.70
CA VAL A 451 9.09 -9.69 26.78
C VAL A 451 7.87 -9.98 25.90
N ARG A 452 6.85 -9.11 25.95
CA ARG A 452 5.64 -9.18 25.12
C ARG A 452 5.66 -8.07 24.06
N PRO A 453 6.48 -8.19 23.00
CA PRO A 453 6.55 -7.17 21.97
C PRO A 453 5.27 -7.14 21.11
N PRO A 454 4.91 -5.97 20.56
CA PRO A 454 3.94 -5.86 19.48
C PRO A 454 4.56 -6.35 18.15
N MET A 455 4.03 -5.91 17.01
CA MET A 455 4.59 -6.28 15.71
C MET A 455 6.01 -5.73 15.55
N ILE A 456 6.99 -6.64 15.45
CA ILE A 456 8.38 -6.31 15.19
C ILE A 456 8.59 -6.08 13.68
N TYR A 457 9.39 -5.09 13.32
CA TYR A 457 9.82 -4.84 11.95
C TYR A 457 11.26 -4.33 11.88
N GLY A 458 11.85 -4.44 10.69
CA GLY A 458 13.23 -4.05 10.39
C GLY A 458 13.68 -4.63 9.05
N LYS A 459 14.88 -4.27 8.60
CA LYS A 459 15.47 -4.78 7.35
C LYS A 459 15.60 -6.31 7.43
N GLY A 460 14.98 -7.04 6.51
CA GLY A 460 14.97 -8.50 6.52
C GLY A 460 13.93 -9.17 7.44
N SER A 461 13.15 -8.39 8.19
CA SER A 461 12.07 -8.91 9.05
C SER A 461 11.02 -9.69 8.23
N LYS A 462 10.49 -10.77 8.80
CA LYS A 462 9.40 -11.56 8.22
C LYS A 462 8.04 -11.10 8.76
N GLY A 463 6.96 -11.47 8.08
CA GLY A 463 5.59 -11.25 8.58
C GLY A 463 4.84 -10.08 7.95
N ASN A 464 3.94 -9.46 8.72
CA ASN A 464 2.91 -8.55 8.21
C ASN A 464 3.48 -7.22 7.68
N TYR A 465 4.59 -6.75 8.24
CA TYR A 465 5.28 -5.55 7.75
C TYR A 465 5.64 -5.66 6.26
N GLN A 466 6.18 -6.81 5.84
CA GLN A 466 6.56 -7.04 4.43
C GLN A 466 5.36 -7.00 3.48
N GLN A 467 4.18 -7.42 3.95
CA GLN A 467 2.96 -7.29 3.16
C GLN A 467 2.57 -5.82 3.01
N LEU A 468 2.70 -5.03 4.09
CA LEU A 468 2.43 -3.60 4.07
C LEU A 468 3.41 -2.85 3.14
N ALA A 469 4.70 -3.15 3.21
CA ALA A 469 5.72 -2.57 2.34
C ALA A 469 5.47 -2.91 0.85
N LYS A 470 5.06 -4.15 0.55
CA LYS A 470 4.62 -4.56 -0.79
C LYS A 470 3.38 -3.80 -1.27
N LEU A 471 2.43 -3.50 -0.38
CA LEU A 471 1.25 -2.70 -0.73
C LEU A 471 1.66 -1.24 -1.00
N ALA A 472 2.53 -0.68 -0.17
CA ALA A 472 3.01 0.69 -0.30
C ALA A 472 3.76 0.95 -1.62
N THR A 473 4.40 -0.07 -2.17
CA THR A 473 5.20 -0.01 -3.42
C THR A 473 4.43 -0.47 -4.67
N LYS A 474 3.21 -1.01 -4.52
CA LYS A 474 2.41 -1.53 -5.65
C LYS A 474 1.09 -0.83 -5.86
N LEU A 475 0.49 -0.29 -4.79
CA LEU A 475 -0.83 0.32 -4.87
C LEU A 475 -0.71 1.81 -5.20
N PRO A 476 -1.31 2.30 -6.30
CA PRO A 476 -1.30 3.73 -6.62
C PRO A 476 -2.19 4.55 -5.67
N ILE A 477 -3.10 3.88 -4.95
CA ILE A 477 -4.09 4.48 -4.07
C ILE A 477 -4.14 3.71 -2.76
N PHE A 478 -4.16 4.43 -1.63
CA PHE A 478 -4.36 3.86 -0.31
C PHE A 478 -5.44 4.61 0.48
N PRO A 479 -6.35 3.94 1.20
CA PRO A 479 -7.34 4.64 2.00
C PRO A 479 -6.68 5.30 3.22
N ILE A 480 -7.13 6.52 3.55
CA ILE A 480 -6.80 7.12 4.85
C ILE A 480 -7.62 6.42 5.91
N VAL A 481 -6.91 5.81 6.85
CA VAL A 481 -7.46 5.15 8.02
C VAL A 481 -7.08 5.92 9.28
N ASP A 482 -7.93 5.77 10.29
CA ASP A 482 -7.75 6.38 11.59
C ASP A 482 -7.69 5.23 12.60
N ASN A 483 -6.51 4.62 12.66
CA ASN A 483 -6.20 3.52 13.56
C ASN A 483 -4.91 3.79 14.32
N LYS A 484 -4.77 3.09 15.45
CA LYS A 484 -3.63 3.17 16.35
C LYS A 484 -3.02 1.77 16.53
N ARG A 485 -1.73 1.65 16.24
CA ARG A 485 -1.00 0.39 16.40
C ARG A 485 0.30 0.59 17.17
N SER A 486 0.59 -0.34 18.07
CA SER A 486 1.92 -0.49 18.65
C SER A 486 2.80 -1.26 17.67
N MET A 487 4.02 -0.79 17.50
CA MET A 487 5.04 -1.41 16.66
C MET A 487 6.38 -1.29 17.34
N LEU A 488 7.31 -2.19 17.01
CA LEU A 488 8.65 -2.18 17.59
C LEU A 488 9.68 -2.37 16.49
N HIS A 489 10.53 -1.37 16.27
CA HIS A 489 11.67 -1.53 15.36
C HIS A 489 12.71 -2.47 15.98
N ILE A 490 13.39 -3.26 15.15
CA ILE A 490 14.35 -4.27 15.60
C ILE A 490 15.49 -3.66 16.43
N ASP A 491 16.02 -2.49 16.07
CA ASP A 491 17.09 -1.84 16.84
C ASP A 491 16.60 -1.40 18.23
N ASN A 492 15.35 -0.91 18.32
CA ASN A 492 14.75 -0.54 19.61
C ASN A 492 14.60 -1.78 20.50
N LEU A 493 14.22 -2.93 19.91
CA LEU A 493 14.18 -4.20 20.63
C LEU A 493 15.59 -4.63 21.06
N CYS A 494 16.60 -4.51 20.21
CA CYS A 494 17.96 -4.91 20.53
C CYS A 494 18.52 -4.10 21.71
N GLU A 495 18.35 -2.78 21.68
CA GLU A 495 18.73 -1.92 22.80
C GLU A 495 17.93 -2.26 24.07
N PHE A 496 16.64 -2.58 23.94
CA PHE A 496 15.83 -2.98 25.08
C PHE A 496 16.35 -4.28 25.72
N ILE A 497 16.67 -5.30 24.91
CA ILE A 497 17.23 -6.56 25.40
C ILE A 497 18.60 -6.34 26.03
N LYS A 498 19.47 -5.51 25.44
CA LYS A 498 20.75 -5.11 26.05
C LYS A 498 20.51 -4.56 27.47
N LEU A 499 19.54 -3.66 27.63
CA LEU A 499 19.21 -3.07 28.93
C LEU A 499 18.64 -4.10 29.92
N MET A 500 17.85 -5.07 29.47
CA MET A 500 17.37 -6.17 30.33
C MET A 500 18.54 -7.00 30.88
N ILE A 501 19.54 -7.26 30.03
CA ILE A 501 20.77 -7.97 30.40
C ILE A 501 21.60 -7.11 31.35
N ASP A 502 21.87 -5.86 31.00
CA ASP A 502 22.76 -4.95 31.74
C ASP A 502 22.28 -4.68 33.15
N ASN A 503 20.98 -4.39 33.28
CA ASN A 503 20.34 -4.07 34.55
C ASN A 503 19.89 -5.32 35.32
N GLU A 504 20.10 -6.52 34.78
CA GLU A 504 19.66 -7.80 35.37
C GLU A 504 18.20 -7.74 35.82
N GLU A 505 17.33 -7.29 34.93
CA GLU A 505 15.90 -7.12 35.19
C GLU A 505 15.21 -8.47 35.44
N SER A 506 14.02 -8.40 36.06
CA SER A 506 13.05 -9.50 36.10
C SER A 506 11.62 -8.96 35.96
N GLY A 507 10.69 -9.83 35.57
CA GLY A 507 9.28 -9.51 35.38
C GLY A 507 8.83 -9.44 33.91
N VAL A 508 7.67 -8.82 33.69
CA VAL A 508 6.99 -8.77 32.37
C VAL A 508 7.11 -7.38 31.76
N PHE A 509 7.60 -7.30 30.53
CA PHE A 509 7.90 -6.05 29.84
C PHE A 509 7.19 -5.94 28.49
N PHE A 510 6.86 -4.70 28.10
CA PHE A 510 6.05 -4.38 26.94
C PHE A 510 6.74 -3.35 26.03
N PRO A 511 7.93 -3.65 25.45
CA PRO A 511 8.64 -2.67 24.63
C PRO A 511 7.84 -2.31 23.39
N GLN A 512 7.80 -1.02 23.06
CA GLN A 512 7.23 -0.49 21.82
C GLN A 512 7.96 0.79 21.39
N ASN A 513 7.76 1.21 20.13
CA ASN A 513 8.25 2.49 19.65
C ASN A 513 7.64 3.65 20.45
N ALA A 514 8.37 4.77 20.54
CA ALA A 514 7.92 5.94 21.27
C ALA A 514 6.61 6.55 20.73
N GLU A 515 6.29 6.31 19.44
CA GLU A 515 5.07 6.77 18.82
C GLU A 515 4.13 5.61 18.46
N TYR A 516 2.82 5.88 18.53
CA TYR A 516 1.84 5.02 17.88
C TYR A 516 1.96 5.14 16.36
N THR A 517 1.75 4.03 15.67
CA THR A 517 1.77 3.98 14.22
C THR A 517 0.35 3.94 13.64
N ASN A 518 0.06 4.85 12.71
CA ASN A 518 -1.11 4.78 11.83
C ASN A 518 -0.74 4.01 10.55
N THR A 519 -1.62 3.12 10.08
CA THR A 519 -1.33 2.29 8.90
C THR A 519 -1.14 3.13 7.62
N SER A 520 -1.95 4.17 7.42
CA SER A 520 -1.84 5.03 6.21
C SER A 520 -0.56 5.85 6.22
N ASP A 521 -0.21 6.41 7.38
CA ASP A 521 0.99 7.23 7.52
C ASP A 521 2.24 6.38 7.28
N MET A 522 2.28 5.16 7.84
CA MET A 522 3.35 4.21 7.59
C MET A 522 3.50 3.84 6.11
N VAL A 523 2.39 3.51 5.43
CA VAL A 523 2.38 3.22 4.00
C VAL A 523 2.89 4.41 3.19
N GLN A 524 2.50 5.63 3.56
CA GLN A 524 2.94 6.84 2.89
C GLN A 524 4.45 7.09 3.08
N ILE A 525 4.98 6.86 4.28
CA ILE A 525 6.43 6.97 4.56
C ILE A 525 7.21 5.94 3.73
N ILE A 526 6.80 4.66 3.74
CA ILE A 526 7.44 3.60 2.95
C ILE A 526 7.43 3.95 1.46
N ALA A 527 6.27 4.33 0.92
CA ALA A 527 6.14 4.69 -0.49
C ALA A 527 7.05 5.87 -0.84
N THR A 528 7.15 6.89 0.03
CA THR A 528 8.03 8.04 -0.16
C THR A 528 9.50 7.62 -0.20
N ILE A 529 9.96 6.78 0.74
CA ILE A 529 11.35 6.29 0.79
C ILE A 529 11.69 5.43 -0.44
N LYS A 530 10.72 4.65 -0.93
CA LYS A 530 10.88 3.82 -2.13
C LYS A 530 10.62 4.56 -3.45
N ASN A 531 10.51 5.88 -3.42
CA ASN A 531 10.21 6.71 -4.60
C ASN A 531 8.93 6.28 -5.36
N HIS A 532 7.95 5.74 -4.65
CA HIS A 532 6.66 5.32 -5.19
C HIS A 532 5.58 6.37 -4.89
N ASN A 533 4.91 6.86 -5.94
CA ASN A 533 3.85 7.86 -5.80
C ASN A 533 2.53 7.20 -5.38
N ILE A 534 2.16 7.37 -4.12
CA ILE A 534 0.89 6.88 -3.57
C ILE A 534 -0.07 8.03 -3.25
N ILE A 535 -1.33 7.89 -3.69
CA ILE A 535 -2.40 8.85 -3.40
C ILE A 535 -3.22 8.33 -2.22
N THR A 536 -3.29 9.10 -1.12
CA THR A 536 -4.14 8.72 0.01
C THR A 536 -5.54 9.34 -0.11
N ILE A 537 -6.61 8.55 0.07
CA ILE A 537 -7.99 9.05 -0.12
C ILE A 537 -8.74 9.10 1.23
N PRO A 538 -9.31 10.24 1.64
CA PRO A 538 -10.13 10.36 2.85
C PRO A 538 -11.46 9.61 2.73
N GLY A 539 -12.36 9.71 3.72
CA GLY A 539 -13.76 9.27 3.57
C GLY A 539 -14.03 7.76 3.61
N PHE A 540 -13.01 6.89 3.62
CA PHE A 540 -13.19 5.43 3.68
C PHE A 540 -13.47 4.88 5.08
N LYS A 541 -13.50 5.73 6.13
CA LYS A 541 -13.66 5.31 7.53
C LYS A 541 -14.86 4.40 7.77
N GLN A 542 -16.04 4.74 7.21
CA GLN A 542 -17.26 3.92 7.40
C GLN A 542 -17.21 2.62 6.61
N VAL A 543 -16.61 2.65 5.40
CA VAL A 543 -16.42 1.46 4.57
C VAL A 543 -15.49 0.47 5.26
N ILE A 544 -14.37 0.95 5.81
CA ILE A 544 -13.41 0.14 6.55
C ILE A 544 -14.04 -0.45 7.81
N LYS A 545 -14.80 0.34 8.58
CA LYS A 545 -15.56 -0.16 9.73
C LYS A 545 -16.54 -1.26 9.34
N LEU A 546 -17.21 -1.13 8.21
CA LEU A 546 -18.11 -2.15 7.70
C LEU A 546 -17.35 -3.41 7.29
N MET A 547 -16.23 -3.26 6.56
CA MET A 547 -15.38 -4.37 6.15
C MET A 547 -14.86 -5.16 7.35
N ILE A 548 -14.35 -4.48 8.38
CA ILE A 548 -13.86 -5.12 9.62
C ILE A 548 -14.94 -5.97 10.30
N LYS A 549 -16.21 -5.53 10.27
CA LYS A 549 -17.34 -6.26 10.86
C LYS A 549 -17.80 -7.47 10.06
N MET A 550 -17.28 -7.69 8.85
CA MET A 550 -17.69 -8.84 8.03
C MET A 550 -17.11 -10.13 8.64
N ASN A 551 -17.96 -11.11 8.93
CA ASN A 551 -17.53 -12.40 9.49
C ASN A 551 -16.97 -13.36 8.41
N ASN A 552 -16.04 -12.86 7.59
CA ASN A 552 -15.41 -13.61 6.51
C ASN A 552 -13.94 -13.21 6.35
N LYS A 553 -13.23 -13.81 5.37
CA LYS A 553 -11.81 -13.54 5.11
C LYS A 553 -11.50 -12.05 4.84
N VAL A 554 -12.44 -11.31 4.25
CA VAL A 554 -12.27 -9.86 4.00
C VAL A 554 -12.25 -9.09 5.32
N GLY A 555 -13.14 -9.41 6.26
CA GLY A 555 -13.14 -8.77 7.57
C GLY A 555 -11.92 -9.12 8.42
N GLN A 556 -11.48 -10.38 8.38
CA GLN A 556 -10.24 -10.79 9.06
C GLN A 556 -9.00 -10.03 8.53
N LEU A 557 -8.85 -9.93 7.21
CA LEU A 557 -7.75 -9.17 6.59
C LEU A 557 -7.85 -7.67 6.88
N SER A 558 -9.07 -7.11 6.82
CA SER A 558 -9.31 -5.69 7.10
C SER A 558 -9.02 -5.35 8.56
N SER A 559 -9.39 -6.22 9.49
CA SER A 559 -9.08 -6.07 10.93
C SER A 559 -7.57 -6.10 11.18
N LYS A 560 -6.86 -7.06 10.55
CA LYS A 560 -5.40 -7.15 10.66
C LYS A 560 -4.65 -5.93 10.10
N ALA A 561 -5.18 -5.32 9.04
CA ALA A 561 -4.53 -4.17 8.37
C ALA A 561 -4.92 -2.81 8.96
N PHE A 562 -6.20 -2.63 9.31
CA PHE A 562 -6.80 -1.33 9.64
C PHE A 562 -7.44 -1.28 11.03
N GLY A 563 -7.41 -2.37 11.79
CA GLY A 563 -7.83 -2.40 13.18
C GLY A 563 -6.83 -1.71 14.10
N ASP A 564 -7.32 -1.32 15.28
CA ASP A 564 -6.49 -0.92 16.40
C ASP A 564 -5.85 -2.16 17.03
N SER A 565 -4.62 -2.03 17.51
CA SER A 565 -3.95 -3.03 18.34
C SER A 565 -2.75 -2.37 19.00
N TYR A 566 -2.93 -1.91 20.23
CA TYR A 566 -1.88 -1.15 20.92
C TYR A 566 -1.84 -1.38 22.43
N TYR A 567 -0.63 -1.31 22.99
CA TYR A 567 -0.39 -1.14 24.42
C TYR A 567 -0.53 0.32 24.80
N ASP A 568 -1.00 0.58 26.00
CA ASP A 568 -0.88 1.91 26.60
C ASP A 568 0.61 2.30 26.70
N MET A 569 0.94 3.57 26.42
CA MET A 569 2.34 4.04 26.36
C MET A 569 3.05 3.89 27.70
N ASP A 570 2.29 4.06 28.79
CA ASP A 570 2.81 3.96 30.15
C ASP A 570 3.30 2.55 30.51
N MET A 571 2.92 1.52 29.76
CA MET A 571 3.41 0.14 29.93
C MET A 571 4.82 -0.04 29.36
N SER A 572 5.24 0.86 28.48
CA SER A 572 6.48 0.77 27.72
C SER A 572 7.52 1.79 28.15
N MET A 573 7.21 2.60 29.16
CA MET A 573 8.17 3.46 29.82
C MET A 573 9.19 2.59 30.57
N TYR A 574 10.46 2.88 30.33
CA TYR A 574 11.58 2.23 31.00
C TYR A 574 12.56 3.30 31.50
N LYS A 575 13.28 3.00 32.57
CA LYS A 575 14.18 3.94 33.25
C LYS A 575 15.30 4.45 32.33
N ASP A 576 15.75 3.61 31.40
CA ASP A 576 16.76 3.94 30.40
C ASP A 576 16.15 4.05 29.00
N LYS A 577 16.71 4.93 28.17
CA LYS A 577 16.21 5.17 26.81
C LYS A 577 16.61 4.02 25.88
N TYR A 578 15.65 3.17 25.52
CA TYR A 578 15.83 2.09 24.54
C TYR A 578 15.30 2.41 23.14
N GLN A 579 14.43 3.42 23.01
CA GLN A 579 13.86 3.84 21.72
C GLN A 579 14.89 4.69 20.96
N VAL A 580 15.88 4.02 20.39
CA VAL A 580 17.02 4.61 19.67
C VAL A 580 16.63 5.17 18.30
N ASN A 581 15.55 4.66 17.70
CA ASN A 581 15.01 5.11 16.42
C ASN A 581 13.54 5.55 16.54
N SER A 582 13.21 6.72 15.98
CA SER A 582 11.83 7.17 15.73
C SER A 582 11.19 6.38 14.60
N LEU A 583 9.86 6.46 14.45
CA LEU A 583 9.14 5.79 13.35
C LEU A 583 9.68 6.15 11.95
N LEU A 584 10.09 7.40 11.73
CA LEU A 584 10.61 7.81 10.42
C LEU A 584 12.00 7.21 10.17
N GLU A 585 12.91 7.31 11.15
CA GLU A 585 14.27 6.81 11.01
C GLU A 585 14.30 5.28 10.93
N SER A 586 13.48 4.58 11.71
CA SER A 586 13.36 3.13 11.62
C SER A 586 12.85 2.65 10.26
N ILE A 587 11.89 3.35 9.64
CA ILE A 587 11.43 2.99 8.28
C ILE A 587 12.53 3.30 7.25
N LYS A 588 13.30 4.39 7.40
CA LYS A 588 14.46 4.65 6.54
C LYS A 588 15.51 3.56 6.66
N LEU A 589 15.86 3.11 7.86
CA LEU A 589 16.80 2.01 8.05
C LEU A 589 16.27 0.68 7.48
N THR A 590 14.95 0.48 7.51
CA THR A 590 14.31 -0.72 7.01
C THR A 590 14.21 -0.75 5.48
N GLU A 591 13.81 0.37 4.86
CA GLU A 591 13.43 0.47 3.44
C GLU A 591 14.45 1.21 2.58
N GLY A 592 15.34 1.99 3.17
CA GLY A 592 16.45 2.63 2.48
C GLY A 592 17.40 1.59 1.87
N GLU A 593 18.05 2.00 0.76
CA GLU A 593 19.06 1.17 0.09
C GLU A 593 20.22 0.81 1.04
#